data_AF-A0A5C8FNW6-F1
#
_entry.id   AF-A0A5C8FNW6-F1
#
_cell.length_a   1.000
_cell.length_b   1.000
_cell.length_c   1.000
_cell.angle_alpha   90.00
_cell.angle_beta   90.00
_cell.angle_gamma   90.00
#
_symmetry.space_group_name_H-M   'P 1'
#
loop_
_entity.id
_entity.type
_entity.pdbx_description
1 polymer ?
#
loop_
_entity_poly.entity_id
_entity_poly.type
_entity_poly.pdbx_seq_one_letter_code
_entity_poly.pdbx_strand_id
1 'polypeptide(L)'
;MALSTIEEIQKEPTKLYLDRINELNEIIGQLNKENETLKMNLNVERQNIKFYKKFCICKYTPYMVSDFINDNFFIKISGRTIIKEATKNNIIYDELKAIRIPRKKYSNEKYSFTVLFSMIGIAELLYLISKKFSINLKIPKDYFEKSINQYKVGKVKEYKAKK
;
A
#
# COMPACT_ATOMS: atom_id res chain seq x y z
N MET A 1 46.37 23.39 -57.98
CA MET A 1 44.90 23.44 -57.90
C MET A 1 44.25 22.13 -57.46
N ALA A 2 44.77 20.94 -57.78
CA ALA A 2 44.14 19.67 -57.36
C ALA A 2 44.34 19.28 -55.87
N LEU A 3 45.44 19.70 -55.24
CA LEU A 3 45.73 19.42 -53.83
C LEU A 3 44.82 20.17 -52.84
N SER A 4 44.50 21.44 -53.15
CA SER A 4 43.59 22.25 -52.31
C SER A 4 42.16 21.70 -52.30
N THR A 5 41.72 21.09 -53.41
CA THR A 5 40.37 20.50 -53.53
C THR A 5 40.24 19.21 -52.73
N ILE A 6 41.29 18.39 -52.63
CA ILE A 6 41.27 17.14 -51.86
C ILE A 6 41.26 17.42 -50.35
N GLU A 7 42.02 18.43 -49.89
CA GLU A 7 41.99 18.86 -48.48
C GLU A 7 40.63 19.44 -48.06
N GLU A 8 39.93 20.14 -48.96
CA GLU A 8 38.58 20.65 -48.71
C GLU A 8 37.54 19.52 -48.66
N ILE A 9 37.63 18.53 -49.56
CA ILE A 9 36.74 17.36 -49.60
C ILE A 9 36.86 16.49 -48.34
N GLN A 10 38.04 16.42 -47.70
CA GLN A 10 38.23 15.67 -46.46
C GLN A 10 37.77 16.45 -45.20
N LYS A 11 37.69 17.78 -45.26
CA LYS A 11 37.28 18.63 -44.11
C LYS A 11 35.76 18.56 -43.83
N GLU A 12 34.94 18.50 -44.87
CA GLU A 12 33.47 18.44 -44.71
C GLU A 12 32.96 17.18 -43.97
N PRO A 13 33.38 15.95 -44.34
CA PRO A 13 32.98 14.74 -43.63
C PRO A 13 33.44 14.77 -42.17
N THR A 14 34.66 15.27 -41.93
CA THR A 14 35.25 15.35 -40.58
C THR A 14 34.44 16.29 -39.68
N LYS A 15 33.97 17.43 -40.23
CA LYS A 15 33.10 18.36 -39.51
C LYS A 15 31.74 17.73 -39.18
N LEU A 16 31.13 17.03 -40.15
CA LEU A 16 29.86 16.32 -39.94
C LEU A 16 29.96 15.25 -38.84
N TYR A 17 31.06 14.47 -38.80
CA TYR A 17 31.27 13.49 -37.75
C TYR A 17 31.47 14.14 -36.37
N LEU A 18 32.19 15.27 -36.30
CA LEU A 18 32.35 16.04 -35.07
C LEU A 18 31.02 16.57 -34.55
N ASP A 19 30.18 17.12 -35.43
CA ASP A 19 28.84 17.60 -35.07
C ASP A 19 27.97 16.45 -34.55
N ARG A 20 28.04 15.27 -35.18
CA ARG A 20 27.32 14.08 -34.72
C ARG A 20 27.80 13.55 -33.36
N ILE A 21 29.11 13.60 -33.11
CA ILE A 21 29.68 13.25 -31.80
C ILE A 21 29.17 14.22 -30.73
N ASN A 22 29.08 15.52 -31.03
CA ASN A 22 28.57 16.52 -30.09
C ASN A 22 27.09 16.28 -29.77
N GLU A 23 26.24 16.03 -30.78
CA GLU A 23 24.83 15.68 -30.58
C GLU A 23 24.68 14.42 -29.72
N LEU A 24 25.47 13.38 -29.98
CA LEU A 24 25.44 12.14 -29.19
C LEU A 24 25.86 12.40 -27.73
N ASN A 25 26.85 13.24 -27.50
CA ASN A 25 27.28 13.59 -26.14
C ASN A 25 26.21 14.39 -25.39
N GLU A 26 25.49 15.29 -26.06
CA GLU A 26 24.35 15.99 -25.47
C GLU A 26 23.23 15.02 -25.07
N ILE A 27 22.88 14.08 -25.96
CA ILE A 27 21.86 13.05 -25.69
C ILE A 27 22.29 12.17 -24.50
N ILE A 28 23.55 11.72 -24.46
CA ILE A 28 24.10 10.97 -23.32
C ILE A 28 23.99 11.79 -22.03
N GLY A 29 24.30 13.08 -22.09
CA GLY A 29 24.16 14.00 -20.95
C GLY A 29 22.72 14.10 -20.44
N GLN A 30 21.74 14.19 -21.34
CA GLN A 30 20.32 14.22 -21.00
C GLN A 30 19.87 12.90 -20.37
N LEU A 31 20.20 11.76 -20.98
CA LEU A 31 19.87 10.43 -20.46
C LEU A 31 20.45 10.19 -19.07
N ASN A 32 21.68 10.66 -18.81
CA ASN A 32 22.28 10.54 -17.48
C ASN A 32 21.51 11.33 -16.41
N LYS A 33 21.06 12.55 -16.74
CA LYS A 33 20.24 13.35 -15.82
C LYS A 33 18.89 12.69 -15.53
N GLU A 34 18.23 12.15 -16.56
CA GLU A 34 16.96 11.42 -16.38
C GLU A 34 17.16 10.17 -15.53
N ASN A 35 18.23 9.42 -15.76
CA ASN A 35 18.53 8.20 -15.01
C ASN A 35 18.79 8.50 -13.51
N GLU A 36 19.53 9.56 -13.21
CA GLU A 36 19.73 10.00 -11.81
C GLU A 36 18.41 10.44 -11.16
N THR A 37 17.55 11.14 -11.90
CA THR A 37 16.21 11.53 -11.43
C THR A 37 15.36 10.30 -11.11
N LEU A 38 15.35 9.30 -11.99
CA LEU A 38 14.63 8.04 -11.79
C LEU A 38 15.15 7.26 -10.58
N LYS A 39 16.47 7.22 -10.37
CA LYS A 39 17.07 6.59 -9.19
C LYS A 39 16.63 7.27 -7.89
N MET A 40 16.59 8.60 -7.87
CA MET A 40 16.09 9.35 -6.71
C MET A 40 14.62 9.03 -6.43
N ASN A 41 13.77 9.08 -7.45
CA ASN A 41 12.34 8.77 -7.32
C ASN A 41 12.11 7.33 -6.81
N LEU A 42 12.86 6.36 -7.34
CA LEU A 42 12.78 4.97 -6.90
C LEU A 42 13.19 4.80 -5.43
N ASN A 43 14.16 5.58 -4.96
CA ASN A 43 14.59 5.55 -3.56
C ASN A 43 13.50 6.11 -2.62
N VAL A 44 12.82 7.20 -3.02
CA VAL A 44 11.69 7.76 -2.27
C VAL A 44 10.56 6.74 -2.15
N GLU A 45 10.16 6.11 -3.25
CA GLU A 45 9.12 5.06 -3.24
C GLU A 45 9.49 3.87 -2.34
N ARG A 46 10.75 3.43 -2.36
CA ARG A 46 11.23 2.38 -1.45
C ARG A 46 11.10 2.76 0.02
N GLN A 47 11.38 4.01 0.37
CA GLN A 47 11.21 4.50 1.74
C GLN A 47 9.73 4.54 2.14
N ASN A 48 8.85 4.99 1.25
CA ASN A 48 7.40 4.99 1.46
C ASN A 48 6.87 3.57 1.73
N ILE A 49 7.25 2.59 0.92
CA ILE A 49 6.86 1.18 1.12
C ILE A 49 7.30 0.66 2.50
N LYS A 50 8.53 0.99 2.93
CA LYS A 50 9.04 0.58 4.25
C LYS A 50 8.22 1.17 5.40
N PHE A 51 7.72 2.39 5.25
CA PHE A 51 6.81 3.03 6.20
C PHE A 51 5.45 2.29 6.26
N TYR A 52 4.81 2.05 5.11
CA TYR A 52 3.51 1.35 5.05
C TYR A 52 3.57 -0.12 5.50
N LYS A 53 4.71 -0.79 5.34
CA LYS A 53 4.92 -2.16 5.84
C LYS A 53 4.70 -2.28 7.35
N LYS A 54 5.00 -1.23 8.13
CA LYS A 54 4.75 -1.20 9.58
C LYS A 54 3.25 -1.25 9.91
N PHE A 55 2.42 -0.55 9.12
CA PHE A 55 0.96 -0.56 9.27
C PHE A 55 0.33 -1.89 8.83
N CYS A 56 0.96 -2.61 7.91
CA CYS A 56 0.53 -3.97 7.53
C CYS A 56 0.74 -5.00 8.66
N ILE A 57 1.58 -4.71 9.65
CA ILE A 57 1.90 -5.62 10.76
C ILE A 57 1.00 -5.36 11.98
N CYS A 58 0.41 -4.16 12.10
CA CYS A 58 -0.54 -3.84 13.16
C CYS A 58 -1.73 -4.80 13.12
N LYS A 59 -2.02 -5.45 14.26
CA LYS A 59 -3.11 -6.43 14.37
C LYS A 59 -4.24 -5.89 15.25
N TYR A 60 -5.46 -6.00 14.74
CA TYR A 60 -6.69 -5.48 15.33
C TYR A 60 -7.59 -6.61 15.80
N THR A 61 -8.25 -6.41 16.94
CA THR A 61 -9.21 -7.37 17.47
C THR A 61 -10.49 -7.41 16.61
N PRO A 62 -11.30 -8.48 16.69
CA PRO A 62 -12.45 -8.65 15.81
C PRO A 62 -13.54 -7.60 16.04
N TYR A 63 -13.64 -7.03 17.26
CA TYR A 63 -14.59 -5.94 17.53
C TYR A 63 -14.16 -4.64 16.85
N MET A 64 -12.85 -4.34 16.79
CA MET A 64 -12.35 -3.18 16.02
C MET A 64 -12.60 -3.35 14.53
N VAL A 65 -12.46 -4.57 14.01
CA VAL A 65 -12.79 -4.86 12.60
C VAL A 65 -14.30 -4.69 12.35
N SER A 66 -15.15 -5.13 13.28
CA SER A 66 -16.60 -4.91 13.24
C SER A 66 -16.96 -3.43 13.23
N ASP A 67 -16.38 -2.64 14.13
CA ASP A 67 -16.59 -1.20 14.21
C ASP A 67 -16.12 -0.53 12.91
N PHE A 68 -14.93 -0.89 12.41
CA PHE A 68 -14.44 -0.42 11.12
C PHE A 68 -15.42 -0.71 9.98
N ILE A 69 -15.90 -1.96 9.85
CA ILE A 69 -16.86 -2.32 8.80
C ILE A 69 -18.14 -1.49 8.91
N ASN A 70 -18.67 -1.35 10.13
CA ASN A 70 -19.89 -0.59 10.37
C ASN A 70 -19.71 0.89 10.03
N ASP A 71 -18.59 1.50 10.40
CA ASP A 71 -18.35 2.92 10.22
C ASP A 71 -18.05 3.27 8.74
N ASN A 72 -17.43 2.35 8.00
CA ASN A 72 -17.08 2.56 6.59
C ASN A 72 -18.23 2.21 5.64
N PHE A 73 -18.98 1.15 5.94
CA PHE A 73 -19.90 0.54 5.00
C PHE A 73 -21.34 0.49 5.52
N PHE A 74 -21.61 1.00 6.72
CA PHE A 74 -22.93 1.00 7.38
C PHE A 74 -23.52 -0.42 7.59
N ILE A 75 -22.66 -1.44 7.64
CA ILE A 75 -23.08 -2.82 7.87
C ILE A 75 -22.71 -3.25 9.28
N LYS A 76 -23.73 -3.59 10.07
CA LYS A 76 -23.53 -4.18 11.38
C LYS A 76 -23.17 -5.66 11.24
N ILE A 77 -21.89 -5.99 11.43
CA ILE A 77 -21.40 -7.37 11.43
C ILE A 77 -20.79 -7.70 12.78
N SER A 78 -21.32 -8.71 13.47
CA SER A 78 -20.76 -9.12 14.75
C SER A 78 -19.33 -9.66 14.61
N GLY A 79 -18.49 -9.46 15.62
CA GLY A 79 -17.15 -10.08 15.69
C GLY A 79 -17.19 -11.60 15.50
N ARG A 80 -18.24 -12.29 15.98
CA ARG A 80 -18.45 -13.73 15.75
C ARG A 80 -18.60 -14.06 14.26
N THR A 81 -19.34 -13.23 13.52
CA THR A 81 -19.51 -13.40 12.08
C THR A 81 -18.20 -13.20 11.33
N ILE A 82 -17.40 -12.20 11.74
CA ILE A 82 -16.05 -11.96 11.19
C ILE A 82 -15.16 -13.19 11.40
N ILE A 83 -15.11 -13.73 12.62
CA ILE A 83 -14.34 -14.95 12.90
C ILE A 83 -14.84 -16.12 12.06
N LYS A 84 -16.16 -16.34 11.98
CA LYS A 84 -16.72 -17.44 11.20
C LYS A 84 -16.33 -17.36 9.73
N GLU A 85 -16.39 -16.18 9.12
CA GLU A 85 -16.04 -15.99 7.72
C GLU A 85 -14.53 -16.09 7.48
N ALA A 86 -13.73 -15.57 8.40
CA ALA A 86 -12.27 -15.71 8.36
C ALA A 86 -11.82 -17.18 8.48
N THR A 87 -12.46 -17.97 9.35
CA THR A 87 -12.20 -19.41 9.47
C THR A 87 -12.58 -20.15 8.19
N LYS A 88 -13.77 -19.87 7.64
CA LYS A 88 -14.27 -20.52 6.43
C LYS A 88 -13.33 -20.32 5.23
N ASN A 89 -12.67 -19.17 5.16
CA ASN A 89 -11.77 -18.80 4.06
C ASN A 89 -10.28 -18.96 4.43
N ASN A 90 -9.97 -19.70 5.48
CA ASN A 90 -8.61 -20.00 5.94
C ASN A 90 -7.72 -18.78 6.30
N ILE A 91 -8.30 -17.58 6.45
CA ILE A 91 -7.56 -16.34 6.77
C ILE A 91 -6.90 -16.42 8.14
N ILE A 92 -7.55 -17.09 9.11
CA ILE A 92 -7.03 -17.19 10.49
C ILE A 92 -5.79 -18.08 10.64
N TYR A 93 -5.42 -18.81 9.58
CA TYR A 93 -4.28 -19.72 9.57
C TYR A 93 -3.05 -19.10 8.90
N ASP A 94 -3.19 -17.94 8.26
CA ASP A 94 -2.09 -17.18 7.65
C ASP A 94 -1.58 -16.12 8.62
N GLU A 95 -0.32 -16.25 9.05
CA GLU A 95 0.30 -15.38 10.04
C GLU A 95 0.50 -13.93 9.57
N LEU A 96 0.54 -13.70 8.25
CA LEU A 96 0.57 -12.36 7.67
C LEU A 96 -0.79 -11.67 7.77
N LYS A 97 -1.88 -12.45 7.86
CA LYS A 97 -3.26 -11.98 7.84
C LYS A 97 -3.91 -11.97 9.22
N ALA A 98 -3.56 -12.92 10.08
CA ALA A 98 -4.10 -13.02 11.42
C ALA A 98 -3.12 -13.69 12.39
N ILE A 99 -3.28 -13.47 13.69
CA ILE A 99 -2.66 -14.28 14.74
C ILE A 99 -3.75 -14.78 15.68
N ARG A 100 -3.60 -16.04 16.12
CA ARG A 100 -4.41 -16.65 17.15
C ARG A 100 -3.62 -16.67 18.45
N ILE A 101 -4.11 -15.94 19.45
CA ILE A 101 -3.54 -15.91 20.79
C ILE A 101 -4.37 -16.88 21.65
N PRO A 102 -3.79 -18.00 22.13
CA PRO A 102 -4.49 -18.92 23.01
C PRO A 102 -4.91 -18.21 24.31
N ARG A 103 -6.15 -18.44 24.72
CA ARG A 103 -6.66 -17.95 26.01
C ARG A 103 -6.30 -18.94 27.10
N LYS A 104 -6.02 -18.46 28.32
CA LYS A 104 -5.73 -19.34 29.47
C LYS A 104 -6.87 -20.35 29.64
N LYS A 105 -6.51 -21.62 29.82
CA LYS A 105 -7.47 -22.64 30.31
C LYS A 105 -8.10 -22.10 31.60
N TYR A 106 -9.41 -22.27 31.76
CA TYR A 106 -10.27 -21.75 32.86
C TYR A 106 -10.84 -20.33 32.74
N SER A 107 -10.76 -19.65 31.58
CA SER A 107 -11.61 -18.46 31.38
C SER A 107 -13.04 -18.87 30.99
N ASN A 108 -14.06 -18.23 31.56
CA ASN A 108 -15.48 -18.42 31.18
C ASN A 108 -15.81 -17.87 29.77
N GLU A 109 -14.82 -17.76 28.90
CA GLU A 109 -14.94 -17.10 27.62
C GLU A 109 -15.32 -18.08 26.51
N LYS A 110 -16.24 -17.65 25.64
CA LYS A 110 -16.90 -18.47 24.62
C LYS A 110 -15.99 -19.02 23.52
N TYR A 111 -14.70 -18.66 23.49
CA TYR A 111 -13.73 -19.04 22.46
C TYR A 111 -12.37 -19.42 23.08
N SER A 112 -11.72 -20.42 22.51
CA SER A 112 -10.39 -20.90 22.95
C SER A 112 -9.23 -19.96 22.56
N PHE A 113 -9.45 -19.02 21.65
CA PHE A 113 -8.42 -18.10 21.14
C PHE A 113 -8.98 -16.68 20.99
N THR A 114 -8.15 -15.67 21.25
CA THR A 114 -8.33 -14.31 20.71
C THR A 114 -7.71 -14.28 19.32
N VAL A 115 -8.44 -13.79 18.32
CA VAL A 115 -7.90 -13.61 16.96
C VAL A 115 -7.63 -12.13 16.73
N LEU A 116 -6.45 -11.80 16.23
CA LEU A 116 -6.10 -10.45 15.79
C LEU A 116 -5.86 -10.46 14.29
N PHE A 117 -6.42 -9.50 13.55
CA PHE A 117 -6.30 -9.39 12.10
C PHE A 117 -5.35 -8.27 11.71
N SER A 118 -4.45 -8.52 10.77
CA SER A 118 -3.68 -7.45 10.14
C SER A 118 -4.54 -6.66 9.17
N MET A 119 -4.06 -5.50 8.70
CA MET A 119 -4.73 -4.74 7.64
C MET A 119 -4.96 -5.56 6.37
N ILE A 120 -4.02 -6.46 6.03
CA ILE A 120 -4.16 -7.38 4.88
C ILE A 120 -5.31 -8.35 5.13
N GLY A 121 -5.36 -8.95 6.32
CA GLY A 121 -6.46 -9.84 6.70
C GLY A 121 -7.82 -9.14 6.70
N ILE A 122 -7.87 -7.88 7.14
CA ILE A 122 -9.09 -7.05 7.12
C ILE A 122 -9.53 -6.75 5.68
N ALA A 123 -8.61 -6.37 4.79
CA ALA A 123 -8.92 -6.06 3.39
C ALA A 123 -9.51 -7.28 2.66
N GLU A 124 -8.95 -8.46 2.87
CA GLU A 124 -9.46 -9.70 2.29
C GLU A 124 -10.81 -10.12 2.90
N LEU A 125 -10.97 -9.98 4.22
CA LEU A 125 -12.27 -10.16 4.89
C LEU A 125 -13.33 -9.23 4.32
N LEU A 126 -13.00 -7.96 4.12
CA LEU A 126 -13.88 -6.96 3.54
C LEU A 126 -14.29 -7.31 2.12
N TYR A 127 -13.34 -7.75 1.28
CA TYR A 127 -13.65 -8.24 -0.06
C TYR A 127 -14.66 -9.39 -0.02
N LEU A 128 -14.42 -10.40 0.82
CA LEU A 128 -15.32 -11.55 0.95
C LEU A 128 -16.70 -11.16 1.47
N ILE A 129 -16.77 -10.29 2.47
CA ILE A 129 -18.01 -9.75 3.03
C ILE A 129 -18.75 -8.93 1.97
N SER A 130 -18.06 -8.05 1.24
CA SER A 130 -18.65 -7.22 0.19
C SER A 130 -19.30 -8.07 -0.89
N LYS A 131 -18.62 -9.13 -1.34
CA LYS A 131 -19.14 -10.09 -2.32
C LYS A 131 -20.37 -10.82 -1.78
N LYS A 132 -20.35 -11.23 -0.51
CA LYS A 132 -21.47 -11.96 0.14
C LYS A 132 -22.73 -11.12 0.30
N PHE A 133 -22.59 -9.82 0.53
CA PHE A 133 -23.71 -8.91 0.76
C PHE A 133 -23.98 -7.97 -0.43
N SER A 134 -23.34 -8.20 -1.59
CA SER A 134 -23.47 -7.37 -2.81
C SER A 134 -23.23 -5.87 -2.55
N ILE A 135 -22.30 -5.54 -1.66
CA ILE A 135 -21.97 -4.15 -1.31
C ILE A 135 -21.05 -3.59 -2.38
N ASN A 136 -21.43 -2.46 -2.96
CA ASN A 136 -20.59 -1.74 -3.91
C ASN A 136 -19.49 -0.99 -3.13
N LEU A 137 -18.25 -1.50 -3.17
CA LEU A 137 -17.06 -0.93 -2.50
C LEU A 137 -16.57 0.38 -3.14
N LYS A 138 -17.46 1.28 -3.57
CA LYS A 138 -17.05 2.64 -3.94
C LYS A 138 -16.78 3.41 -2.65
N ILE A 139 -15.52 3.45 -2.23
CA ILE A 139 -15.08 4.33 -1.14
C ILE A 139 -15.40 5.78 -1.58
N PRO A 140 -16.26 6.50 -0.85
CA PRO A 140 -16.58 7.88 -1.18
C PRO A 140 -15.31 8.74 -1.17
N LYS A 141 -15.14 9.66 -2.13
CA LYS A 141 -13.92 10.51 -2.23
C LYS A 141 -13.67 11.34 -0.96
N ASP A 142 -14.72 11.68 -0.23
CA ASP A 142 -14.72 12.46 1.00
C ASP A 142 -14.52 11.60 2.27
N TYR A 143 -14.30 10.29 2.12
CA TYR A 143 -14.20 9.36 3.25
C TYR A 143 -13.06 9.74 4.22
N PHE A 144 -11.87 10.03 3.69
CA PHE A 144 -10.72 10.42 4.51
C PHE A 144 -10.93 11.76 5.21
N GLU A 145 -11.60 12.72 4.57
CA GLU A 145 -11.94 14.01 5.18
C GLU A 145 -12.96 13.85 6.32
N LYS A 146 -13.96 12.96 6.16
CA LYS A 146 -14.91 12.63 7.22
C LYS A 146 -14.23 11.97 8.42
N SER A 147 -13.34 11.00 8.22
CA SER A 147 -12.60 10.36 9.32
C SER A 147 -11.67 11.34 10.05
N ILE A 148 -10.96 12.20 9.32
CA ILE A 148 -10.12 13.26 9.91
C ILE A 148 -10.96 14.24 10.73
N ASN A 149 -12.13 14.64 10.21
CA ASN A 149 -13.03 15.53 10.93
C ASN A 149 -13.64 14.86 12.17
N GLN A 150 -13.97 13.58 12.13
CA GLN A 150 -14.44 12.83 13.31
C GLN A 150 -13.37 12.72 14.40
N TYR A 151 -12.09 12.54 14.02
CA TYR A 151 -10.96 12.59 14.93
C TYR A 151 -10.81 13.98 15.58
N LYS A 152 -10.85 15.05 14.78
CA LYS A 152 -10.76 16.43 15.26
C LYS A 152 -11.90 16.82 16.21
N VAL A 153 -13.10 16.28 16.00
CA VAL A 153 -14.30 16.55 16.83
C VAL A 153 -14.37 15.61 18.07
N GLY A 154 -13.34 14.78 18.31
CA GLY A 154 -13.28 13.90 19.48
C GLY A 154 -14.33 12.77 19.48
N LYS A 155 -14.90 12.46 18.31
CA LYS A 155 -15.89 11.37 18.16
C LYS A 155 -15.24 9.99 17.97
N VAL A 156 -13.93 9.94 17.80
CA VAL A 156 -13.18 8.67 17.76
C VAL A 156 -13.03 8.17 19.20
N LYS A 157 -13.63 7.01 19.51
CA LYS A 157 -13.51 6.39 20.83
C LYS A 157 -12.03 6.05 21.11
N GLU A 158 -11.44 6.73 22.10
CA GLU A 158 -10.18 6.27 22.69
C GLU A 158 -10.43 4.95 23.43
N TYR A 159 -9.86 3.87 22.93
CA TYR A 159 -9.82 2.60 23.67
C TYR A 159 -8.65 2.65 24.65
N LYS A 160 -8.91 3.05 25.89
CA LYS A 160 -7.94 2.87 26.98
C LYS A 160 -7.98 1.40 27.44
N ALA A 161 -6.82 0.76 27.47
CA ALA A 161 -6.69 -0.55 28.13
C ALA A 161 -7.08 -0.37 29.60
N LYS A 162 -8.13 -1.08 30.05
CA LYS A 162 -8.46 -1.14 31.47
C LYS A 162 -7.31 -1.87 32.18
N LYS A 163 -6.73 -1.23 33.20
CA LYS A 163 -5.81 -1.88 34.15
C LYS A 163 -6.52 -3.02 34.87
#